data_AF-A0A0P7BJC0-F1
#
_entry.id   AF-A0A0P7BJC0-F1
#
_cell.length_a   1.000
_cell.length_b   1.000
_cell.length_c   1.000
_cell.angle_alpha   90.00
_cell.angle_beta   90.00
_cell.angle_gamma   90.00
#
_symmetry.space_group_name_H-M   'P 1'
#
loop_
_entity.id
_entity.type
_entity.pdbx_description
1 polymer ?
#
loop_
_entity_poly.entity_id
_entity_poly.type
_entity_poly.pdbx_seq_one_letter_code
_entity_poly.pdbx_strand_id
1 'polypeptide(L)' 'MTQTFTTKFNEVIRYVYNETSSTENLLIEESLTQDEELLDFYLDCLNLKSEMDKIQLIPSEKSISNVLAFSRNYEPVI' A
#
# COMPACT_ATOMS: atom_id res chain seq x y z
N MET A 1 14.61 23.59 -1.61
CA MET A 1 13.66 22.46 -1.57
C MET A 1 14.15 21.40 -2.54
N THR A 2 14.33 20.21 -1.98
CA THR A 2 15.12 19.07 -2.43
C THR A 2 14.23 18.11 -3.23
N GLN A 3 14.04 18.37 -4.52
CA GLN A 3 13.14 17.57 -5.36
C GLN A 3 13.54 16.09 -5.43
N THR A 4 14.82 15.77 -5.24
CA THR A 4 15.35 14.40 -5.14
C THR A 4 14.95 13.65 -3.86
N PHE A 5 14.76 14.35 -2.73
CA PHE A 5 14.47 13.72 -1.43
C PHE A 5 13.06 13.11 -1.42
N THR A 6 12.07 13.88 -1.89
CA THR A 6 10.68 13.40 -1.99
C THR A 6 10.54 12.26 -3.01
N THR A 7 11.31 12.28 -4.10
CA THR A 7 11.28 11.22 -5.10
C THR A 7 11.82 9.90 -4.54
N LYS A 8 12.95 9.92 -3.80
CA LYS A 8 13.52 8.69 -3.20
C LYS A 8 12.55 7.98 -2.25
N PHE A 9 11.90 8.72 -1.35
CA PHE A 9 10.93 8.13 -0.43
C PHE A 9 9.69 7.57 -1.13
N ASN A 10 9.24 8.21 -2.22
CA ASN A 10 8.13 7.70 -3.03
C ASN A 10 8.47 6.36 -3.69
N GLU A 11 9.68 6.24 -4.25
CA GLU A 11 10.16 4.97 -4.82
C GLU A 11 10.19 3.84 -3.78
N VAL A 12 10.61 4.14 -2.54
CA VAL A 12 10.56 3.17 -1.44
C VAL A 12 9.12 2.76 -1.11
N ILE A 13 8.17 3.70 -1.08
CA ILE A 13 6.74 3.37 -0.85
C ILE A 13 6.22 2.46 -1.96
N ARG A 14 6.47 2.79 -3.23
CA ARG A 14 6.07 1.94 -4.37
C ARG A 14 6.68 0.55 -4.27
N TYR A 15 7.96 0.46 -3.89
CA TYR A 15 8.65 -0.81 -3.67
C TYR A 15 8.00 -1.66 -2.57
N VAL A 16 7.65 -1.07 -1.42
CA VAL A 16 6.95 -1.74 -0.31
C VAL A 16 5.61 -2.36 -0.76
N TYR A 17 4.91 -1.72 -1.70
CA TYR A 17 3.65 -2.21 -2.27
C TYR A 17 3.83 -3.08 -3.53
N ASN A 18 5.06 -3.41 -3.93
CA ASN A 18 5.40 -4.15 -5.16
C ASN A 18 4.89 -3.47 -6.44
N GLU A 19 4.91 -2.14 -6.49
CA GLU A 19 4.49 -1.30 -7.63
C GLU A 19 5.67 -0.85 -8.51
N THR A 20 6.77 -1.60 -8.45
CA THR A 20 8.04 -1.33 -9.13
C THR A 20 8.46 -2.51 -10.00
N SER A 21 9.13 -2.21 -11.10
CA SER A 21 9.74 -3.21 -11.99
C SER A 21 11.01 -3.81 -11.37
N SER A 22 11.46 -4.96 -11.88
CA SER A 22 12.70 -5.60 -11.41
C SER A 22 13.94 -4.71 -11.53
N THR A 23 13.97 -3.84 -12.55
CA THR A 23 15.07 -2.86 -12.73
C THR A 23 15.01 -1.77 -11.66
N GLU A 24 13.82 -1.24 -11.36
CA GLU A 24 13.64 -0.25 -10.28
C GLU A 24 14.00 -0.86 -8.92
N ASN A 25 13.60 -2.11 -8.66
CA ASN A 25 13.94 -2.82 -7.42
C ASN A 25 15.44 -2.83 -7.15
N LEU A 26 16.25 -3.16 -8.17
CA LEU A 26 17.70 -3.22 -8.02
C LEU A 26 18.31 -1.85 -7.66
N LEU A 27 17.81 -0.78 -8.29
CA LEU A 27 18.27 0.59 -8.02
C LEU A 27 17.87 1.08 -6.62
N ILE A 28 16.68 0.69 -6.16
CA ILE A 28 16.19 1.00 -4.82
C ILE A 28 17.01 0.22 -3.78
N GLU A 29 17.23 -1.07 -4.00
CA GLU A 29 18.06 -1.92 -3.14
C GLU A 29 19.49 -1.37 -3.02
N GLU A 30 20.11 -0.97 -4.13
CA GLU A 30 21.42 -0.31 -4.11
C GLU A 30 21.37 0.98 -3.28
N SER A 31 20.35 1.83 -3.48
CA SER A 31 20.19 3.08 -2.75
C SER A 31 20.02 2.84 -1.24
N LEU A 32 19.27 1.82 -0.83
CA LEU A 32 19.08 1.43 0.56
C LEU A 32 20.40 0.99 1.23
N THR A 33 21.34 0.40 0.49
CA THR A 33 22.65 0.01 1.05
C THR A 33 23.60 1.19 1.29
N GLN A 34 23.35 2.33 0.64
CA GLN A 34 24.23 3.51 0.67
C GLN A 34 23.69 4.65 1.55
N ASP A 35 22.41 4.59 1.91
CA ASP A 35 21.67 5.69 2.54
C ASP A 35 20.91 5.17 3.78
N GLU A 36 21.50 5.36 4.97
CA GLU A 36 20.98 4.85 6.25
C GLU A 36 19.59 5.42 6.59
N GLU A 37 19.37 6.71 6.32
CA GLU A 37 18.07 7.36 6.54
C GLU A 37 16.98 6.76 5.64
N LEU A 38 17.33 6.41 4.40
CA LEU A 38 16.42 5.75 3.47
C LEU A 38 16.10 4.31 3.90
N LEU A 39 17.09 3.60 4.46
CA LEU A 39 16.91 2.26 5.01
C LEU A 39 15.99 2.27 6.24
N ASP A 40 16.20 3.21 7.16
CA ASP A 40 15.34 3.38 8.33
C ASP A 40 13.89 3.67 7.90
N PHE A 41 13.70 4.57 6.92
CA PHE A 41 12.39 4.85 6.36
C PHE A 41 11.73 3.62 5.73
N TYR A 42 12.49 2.79 5.00
CA TYR A 42 11.98 1.54 4.45
C TYR A 42 11.51 0.57 5.54
N LEU A 43 12.31 0.40 6.60
CA LEU A 43 11.96 -0.46 7.74
C LEU A 43 10.70 0.04 8.47
N ASP A 44 10.57 1.36 8.64
CA ASP A 44 9.38 1.98 9.21
C ASP A 44 8.13 1.75 8.35
N CYS A 45 8.27 1.83 7.02
CA CYS A 45 7.17 1.54 6.09
C CYS A 45 6.73 0.08 6.16
N LEU A 46 7.67 -0.88 6.26
CA LEU A 46 7.33 -2.30 6.43
C LEU A 46 6.58 -2.56 7.74
N ASN A 47 7.04 -1.95 8.83
CA ASN A 47 6.38 -2.06 10.14
C ASN A 47 4.97 -1.46 10.09
N LEU A 48 4.83 -0.25 9.54
CA LEU A 48 3.54 0.43 9.40
C LEU A 48 2.58 -0.41 8.56
N LYS A 49 3.03 -0.94 7.42
CA LYS A 49 2.20 -1.81 6.57
C LYS A 49 1.72 -3.04 7.34
N SER A 50 2.61 -3.70 8.09
CA SER A 50 2.26 -4.84 8.93
C SER A 50 1.22 -4.48 10.01
N GLU A 51 1.33 -3.32 10.65
CA GLU A 51 0.31 -2.87 11.62
C GLU A 51 -1.01 -2.51 10.94
N MET A 52 -0.98 -1.90 9.76
CA MET A 52 -2.18 -1.59 8.98
C MET A 52 -2.93 -2.85 8.54
N ASP A 53 -2.22 -3.91 8.16
CA ASP A 53 -2.81 -5.19 7.77
C ASP A 53 -3.58 -5.87 8.93
N LYS A 54 -3.34 -5.46 10.19
CA LYS A 54 -4.10 -5.94 11.37
C LYS A 54 -5.41 -5.20 11.59
N ILE A 55 -5.63 -4.06 10.92
CA ILE A 55 -6.83 -3.25 11.11
C ILE A 55 -8.03 -3.99 10.53
N GLN A 56 -8.95 -4.40 11.41
CA GLN A 56 -10.23 -4.97 11.00
C GLN A 56 -11.26 -3.86 10.81
N LEU A 57 -11.66 -3.64 9.55
CA LEU A 57 -12.75 -2.74 9.22
C LEU A 57 -14.04 -3.53 9.10
N ILE A 58 -15.05 -3.11 9.87
CA ILE A 58 -16.39 -3.70 9.82
C ILE A 58 -17.31 -2.71 9.10
N PRO A 59 -18.05 -3.13 8.05
CA PRO A 59 -18.99 -2.25 7.38
C PRO A 59 -20.13 -1.87 8.32
N SER A 60 -20.74 -0.71 8.09
CA SER A 60 -21.93 -0.31 8.85
C SER A 60 -23.11 -1.24 8.55
N GLU A 61 -23.96 -1.47 9.55
CA GLU A 61 -25.19 -2.27 9.42
C GLU A 61 -26.08 -1.83 8.26
N LYS A 62 -26.13 -0.52 7.99
CA LYS A 62 -26.84 0.07 6.86
C LYS A 62 -26.27 -0.42 5.52
N SER A 63 -24.95 -0.48 5.39
CA SER A 63 -24.28 -0.93 4.17
C SER A 63 -24.52 -2.41 3.93
N ILE A 64 -24.40 -3.22 4.98
CA ILE A 64 -24.73 -4.67 4.94
C ILE A 64 -26.17 -4.87 4.48
N SER A 65 -27.11 -4.16 5.11
CA SER A 65 -28.55 -4.25 4.80
C SER A 65 -28.85 -3.89 3.35
N ASN A 66 -28.25 -2.83 2.82
CA ASN A 66 -28.43 -2.39 1.43
C ASN A 66 -27.93 -3.44 0.43
N VAL A 67 -26.73 -3.99 0.64
CA VAL A 67 -26.16 -5.03 -0.23
C VAL A 67 -27.02 -6.28 -0.22
N LEU A 68 -27.45 -6.73 0.96
CA LEU A 68 -28.32 -7.90 1.10
C LEU A 68 -29.70 -7.66 0.46
N ALA A 69 -30.26 -6.45 0.57
CA ALA A 69 -31.52 -6.10 -0.06
C ALA A 69 -31.42 -6.11 -1.59
N PHE A 70 -30.34 -5.57 -2.15
CA PHE A 70 -30.08 -5.65 -3.58
C PHE A 70 -29.96 -7.11 -4.03
N SER A 71 -29.12 -7.90 -3.36
CA SER A 71 -28.87 -9.30 -3.74
C SER A 71 -30.14 -10.15 -3.71
N ARG A 72 -31.06 -9.92 -2.76
CA ARG A 72 -32.33 -10.66 -2.68
C ARG A 72 -33.31 -10.34 -3.81
N ASN A 73 -33.23 -9.13 -4.37
CA ASN A 73 -34.16 -8.64 -5.39
C ASN A 73 -33.51 -8.58 -6.78
N TYR A 74 -32.30 -9.13 -6.93
CA TYR A 74 -31.59 -9.14 -8.20
C TYR A 74 -32.16 -10.25 -9.08
N GLU A 75 -32.87 -9.86 -10.15
CA GLU A 75 -33.25 -10.75 -11.23
C GLU A 75 -32.25 -10.56 -12.38
N PRO A 76 -31.42 -11.57 -12.71
CA PRO A 76 -30.55 -11.47 -13.87
C PRO A 76 -31.38 -11.37 -15.14
N VAL A 77 -31.04 -10.40 -15.98
CA VAL A 77 -31.63 -10.31 -17.33
C VAL A 77 -31.03 -11.46 -18.15
N ILE A 78 -31.83 -12.48 -18.42
CA ILE A 78 -31.48 -13.63 -19.28
C ILE A 78 -31.67 -13.23 -20.74
#